data_AF-A0A944Y7G3-F1
#
_entry.id   AF-A0A944Y7G3-F1
#
_cell.length_a   1.000
_cell.length_b   1.000
_cell.length_c   1.000
_cell.angle_alpha   90.00
_cell.angle_beta   90.00
_cell.angle_gamma   90.00
#
_symmetry.space_group_name_H-M   'P 1'
#
loop_
_entity.id
_entity.type
_entity.pdbx_description
1 polymer ?
#
loop_
_entity_poly.entity_id
_entity_poly.type
_entity_poly.pdbx_seq_one_letter_code
_entity_poly.pdbx_strand_id
1 'polypeptide(L)' 'MTAINTNVGALMARANAKSADAGTQQQMRRLSSGLRVNSAADDAAGLAVGN' A
#
# COMPACT_ATOMS: atom_id res chain seq x y z
N MET A 1 -16.90 -30.36 -6.33
CA MET A 1 -16.34 -29.41 -5.33
C MET A 1 -16.79 -27.99 -5.69
N THR A 2 -18.05 -27.70 -5.43
CA THR A 2 -18.58 -26.34 -5.53
C THR A 2 -18.17 -25.60 -4.26
N ALA A 3 -17.35 -24.57 -4.40
CA ALA A 3 -16.96 -23.70 -3.31
C ALA A 3 -18.16 -22.85 -2.87
N ILE A 4 -19.10 -23.46 -2.15
CA ILE A 4 -20.34 -22.84 -1.68
C ILE A 4 -20.06 -21.87 -0.51
N ASN A 5 -19.02 -22.16 0.31
CA ASN A 5 -18.73 -21.39 1.52
C ASN A 5 -17.51 -20.46 1.42
N THR A 6 -16.57 -20.70 0.50
CA THR A 6 -15.33 -19.90 0.38
C THR A 6 -15.03 -19.62 -1.08
N ASN A 7 -15.49 -18.47 -1.57
CA ASN A 7 -15.19 -18.02 -2.93
C ASN A 7 -13.73 -17.52 -3.00
N VAL A 8 -12.82 -18.41 -3.41
CA VAL A 8 -11.38 -18.12 -3.54
C VAL A 8 -11.11 -16.96 -4.49
N GLY A 9 -11.90 -16.83 -5.58
CA GLY A 9 -11.80 -15.69 -6.51
C GLY A 9 -12.14 -14.36 -5.83
N ALA A 10 -13.20 -14.33 -5.03
CA ALA A 10 -13.56 -13.14 -4.25
C ALA A 10 -12.53 -12.82 -3.15
N LEU A 11 -11.93 -13.83 -2.53
CA LEU A 11 -10.84 -13.63 -1.56
C LEU A 11 -9.59 -13.04 -2.20
N MET A 12 -9.18 -13.54 -3.36
CA MET A 12 -8.06 -12.98 -4.12
C MET A 12 -8.36 -11.56 -4.59
N ALA A 13 -9.56 -11.31 -5.12
CA ALA A 13 -9.99 -9.97 -5.51
C ALA A 13 -9.95 -9.01 -4.31
N ARG A 14 -10.42 -9.44 -3.12
CA ARG A 14 -10.36 -8.64 -1.89
C ARG A 14 -8.92 -8.37 -1.43
N ALA A 15 -8.02 -9.33 -1.55
CA ALA A 15 -6.60 -9.14 -1.22
C ALA A 15 -5.95 -8.12 -2.17
N ASN A 16 -6.19 -8.25 -3.47
CA ASN A 16 -5.69 -7.30 -4.46
C ASN A 16 -6.29 -5.91 -4.28
N ALA A 17 -7.59 -5.81 -3.99
CA ALA A 17 -8.26 -4.53 -3.70
C ALA A 17 -7.65 -3.86 -2.47
N LYS A 18 -7.39 -4.61 -1.39
CA LYS A 18 -6.71 -4.07 -0.20
C LYS A 18 -5.32 -3.51 -0.52
N SER A 19 -4.55 -4.20 -1.36
CA SER A 19 -3.24 -3.70 -1.82
C SER A 19 -3.36 -2.46 -2.70
N ALA A 20 -4.36 -2.41 -3.59
CA ALA A 20 -4.65 -1.25 -4.43
C ALA A 20 -5.09 -0.03 -3.61
N ASP A 21 -5.91 -0.23 -2.57
CA ASP A 21 -6.32 0.82 -1.64
C ASP A 21 -5.11 1.38 -0.86
N ALA A 22 -4.22 0.51 -0.38
CA ALA A 22 -3.00 0.92 0.30
C ALA A 22 -2.09 1.74 -0.63
N GLY A 23 -1.93 1.29 -1.88
CA GLY A 23 -1.22 2.02 -2.92
C GLY A 23 -1.82 3.39 -3.18
N THR A 24 -3.14 3.46 -3.35
CA THR A 24 -3.88 4.71 -3.59
C THR A 24 -3.73 5.69 -2.43
N GLN A 25 -3.85 5.22 -1.19
CA GLN A 25 -3.62 6.07 -0.01
C GLN A 25 -2.19 6.61 0.06
N GLN A 26 -1.19 5.82 -0.35
CA GLN A 26 0.19 6.29 -0.41
C GLN A 26 0.37 7.33 -1.52
N GLN A 27 -0.25 7.14 -2.69
CA GLN A 27 -0.24 8.14 -3.76
C GLN A 27 -0.92 9.44 -3.32
N MET A 28 -2.06 9.35 -2.63
CA MET A 28 -2.76 10.51 -2.08
C MET A 28 -1.90 11.25 -1.04
N ARG A 29 -1.20 10.52 -0.17
CA ARG A 29 -0.23 11.12 0.74
C ARG A 29 0.88 11.85 -0.03
N ARG A 30 1.45 11.24 -1.09
CA ARG A 30 2.51 11.87 -1.93
C ARG A 30 2.03 13.10 -2.67
N LEU A 31 0.81 13.06 -3.18
CA LEU A 31 0.19 14.20 -3.83
C LEU A 31 -0.05 15.34 -2.84
N SER A 32 -0.57 15.02 -1.66
CA SER A 32 -0.86 16.00 -0.60
C SER A 32 0.40 16.66 -0.05
N SER A 33 1.48 15.90 0.15
CA SER A 33 2.75 16.45 0.64
C SER A 33 3.61 17.09 -0.44
N GLY A 34 3.37 16.77 -1.72
CA GLY A 34 4.23 17.15 -2.85
C GLY A 34 5.60 16.47 -2.85
N LEU A 35 5.90 15.64 -1.84
CA LEU A 35 7.17 14.95 -1.66
C LEU A 35 7.04 13.49 -2.10
N ARG A 36 7.97 13.05 -2.95
CA ARG A 36 8.02 11.66 -3.44
C ARG A 36 8.29 10.67 -2.29
N VAL A 37 9.01 11.11 -1.27
CA VAL A 37 9.29 10.39 -0.02
C VAL A 37 8.42 11.02 1.08
N ASN A 38 7.64 10.19 1.78
CA ASN A 38 6.64 10.69 2.74
C ASN A 38 6.82 10.17 4.16
N SER A 39 7.79 9.32 4.40
CA SER A 39 8.06 8.75 5.72
C SER A 39 9.54 8.43 5.89
N ALA A 40 10.03 8.44 7.13
CA ALA A 40 11.38 7.96 7.49
C ALA A 40 11.61 6.47 7.13
N ALA A 41 10.54 5.71 6.90
CA ALA A 41 10.61 4.34 6.41
C ALA A 41 10.87 4.28 4.89
N ASP A 42 10.38 5.26 4.12
CA ASP A 42 10.63 5.37 2.67
C ASP A 42 12.05 5.88 2.37
N ASP A 43 12.76 6.44 3.35
CA ASP A 43 14.11 7.01 3.22
C ASP A 43 14.94 6.81 4.50
N ALA A 44 15.07 5.55 4.92
CA ALA A 44 15.90 5.16 6.07
C ALA A 44 17.39 5.54 5.86
N ALA A 45 17.83 5.67 4.61
CA ALA A 45 19.17 6.13 4.25
C ALA A 45 19.33 7.66 4.43
N GLY A 46 18.34 8.47 4.02
CA GLY A 46 18.36 9.92 4.20
C GLY A 46 18.31 10.38 5.66
N LEU A 47 17.59 9.66 6.54
CA LEU A 47 17.59 9.96 7.98
C LEU A 47 18.90 9.57 8.68
N ALA A 48 19.55 8.49 8.23
CA ALA A 48 20.82 8.03 8.81
C ALA A 48 22.00 8.96 8.48
N VAL A 49 21.96 9.65 7.34
CA VAL A 49 23.00 10.61 6.90
C VAL A 49 22.76 12.02 7.47
N GLY A 50 21.58 12.27 8.05
CA GLY A 50 21.20 13.57 8.63
C GLY A 50 21.59 13.78 10.10
N ASN A 51 22.32 12.84 10.72
CA ASN A 51 22.93 13.00 12.05
C ASN A 51 24.44 13.17 11.92
#